data_AF-A0A150XL75-F1
#
_entry.id   AF-A0A150XL75-F1
#
_cell.length_a   1.000
_cell.length_b   1.000
_cell.length_c   1.000
_cell.angle_alpha   90.00
_cell.angle_beta   90.00
_cell.angle_gamma   90.00
#
_symmetry.space_group_name_H-M   'P 1'
#
loop_
_entity.id
_entity.type
_entity.pdbx_description
1 polymer ?
#
loop_
_entity_poly.entity_id
_entity_poly.type
_entity_poly.pdbx_seq_one_letter_code
_entity_poly.pdbx_strand_id
1 'polypeptide(L)' 'MNSIQIKQRIHDYIDQANERFLMLVNEMIDADKKQDWWDDLDPNIQASIDRAIAQSEQGKGRPHYEVMSEIRAKHQK' A
#
# COMPACT_ATOMS: atom_id res chain seq x y z
N MET A 1 -13.61 -11.51 14.11
CA MET A 1 -12.93 -10.23 14.45
C MET A 1 -12.78 -9.44 13.16
N ASN A 2 -13.11 -8.15 13.16
CA ASN A 2 -12.88 -7.30 12.00
C ASN A 2 -11.43 -6.75 11.99
N SER A 3 -11.04 -6.12 10.89
CA SER A 3 -9.68 -5.58 10.71
C SER A 3 -9.30 -4.53 11.76
N ILE A 4 -10.26 -3.76 12.27
CA ILE A 4 -10.06 -2.76 13.31
C ILE A 4 -9.69 -3.44 14.64
N GLN A 5 -10.42 -4.48 15.02
CA GLN A 5 -10.17 -5.26 16.23
C GLN A 5 -8.83 -5.99 16.18
N ILE A 6 -8.42 -6.48 15.01
CA ILE A 6 -7.13 -7.14 14.82
C ILE A 6 -5.99 -6.13 15.00
N LYS A 7 -6.09 -4.95 14.39
CA LYS A 7 -5.09 -3.88 14.53
C LYS A 7 -4.91 -3.44 15.98
N GLN A 8 -6.02 -3.18 16.69
CA GLN A 8 -5.95 -2.76 18.08
C GLN A 8 -5.23 -3.79 18.95
N ARG A 9 -5.57 -5.08 18.78
CA ARG A 9 -4.97 -6.15 19.56
C ARG A 9 -3.47 -6.32 19.29
N ILE A 10 -3.02 -6.09 18.05
CA ILE A 10 -1.60 -6.14 17.70
C ILE A 10 -0.84 -4.99 18.39
N HIS A 11 -1.41 -3.78 18.41
CA HIS A 11 -0.82 -2.66 19.15
C HIS A 11 -0.65 -2.99 20.64
N ASP A 12 -1.71 -3.51 21.27
CA ASP A 12 -1.67 -3.86 22.69
C ASP A 12 -0.58 -4.91 23.01
N TYR A 13 -0.31 -5.85 22.08
CA TYR A 13 0.77 -6.83 22.23
C TYR A 13 2.17 -6.24 22.03
N ILE A 14 2.33 -5.32 21.07
CA ILE A 14 3.61 -4.65 20.82
C ILE A 14 4.00 -3.79 22.03
N ASP A 15 3.04 -3.08 22.63
CA ASP A 15 3.28 -2.20 23.77
C ASP A 15 3.75 -2.95 25.02
N GLN A 16 3.42 -4.24 25.13
CA GLN A 16 3.78 -5.10 26.27
C GLN A 16 4.91 -6.07 25.94
N ALA A 17 5.43 -6.05 24.71
CA ALA A 17 6.43 -6.99 24.26
C ALA A 17 7.82 -6.65 24.80
N ASN A 18 8.60 -7.70 25.06
CA ASN A 18 10.03 -7.57 25.31
C ASN A 18 10.81 -7.44 23.99
N GLU A 19 12.04 -6.94 24.08
CA GLU A 19 12.92 -6.69 22.94
C GLU A 19 13.10 -7.93 22.04
N ARG A 20 13.25 -9.11 22.64
CA ARG A 20 13.39 -10.37 21.90
C ARG A 20 12.16 -10.67 21.02
N PHE A 21 10.95 -10.45 21.54
CA PHE A 21 9.73 -10.65 20.78
C PHE A 21 9.59 -9.62 19.66
N LEU A 22 9.93 -8.36 19.92
CA LEU A 22 9.92 -7.31 18.90
C LEU A 22 10.89 -7.62 17.75
N MET A 23 12.10 -8.12 18.07
CA MET A 23 13.05 -8.57 17.04
C MET A 23 12.49 -9.70 16.19
N LEU A 24 11.86 -10.72 16.81
CA LEU A 24 11.26 -11.83 16.06
C LEU A 24 10.14 -11.36 15.13
N VAL A 25 9.27 -10.45 15.59
CA VAL A 25 8.21 -9.87 14.77
C VAL A 25 8.79 -9.05 13.63
N ASN A 26 9.85 -8.26 13.88
CA ASN A 26 10.53 -7.49 12.83
C ASN A 26 11.11 -8.40 11.74
N GLU A 27 11.85 -9.45 12.13
CA GLU A 27 12.42 -10.41 11.18
C GLU A 27 11.32 -11.14 10.38
N MET A 28 10.19 -11.45 11.02
CA MET A 28 9.05 -12.08 10.34
C MET A 28 8.40 -11.15 9.32
N ILE A 29 8.21 -9.87 9.67
CA ILE A 29 7.70 -8.86 8.73
C ILE A 29 8.69 -8.64 7.58
N ASP A 30 9.99 -8.60 7.86
CA ASP A 30 11.00 -8.40 6.83
C ASP A 30 11.15 -9.64 5.94
N ALA A 31 10.92 -10.85 6.46
CA ALA A 31 10.81 -12.06 5.66
C ALA A 31 9.56 -12.04 4.75
N ASP A 32 8.42 -11.58 5.26
CA ASP A 32 7.18 -11.40 4.48
C ASP A 32 7.35 -10.34 3.38
N LYS A 33 8.00 -9.21 3.69
CA LYS A 33 8.34 -8.17 2.71
C LYS A 33 9.34 -8.62 1.64
N LYS A 34 10.19 -9.61 1.94
CA LYS A 34 11.16 -10.17 0.98
C LYS A 34 10.49 -11.07 -0.05
N GLN A 35 9.24 -11.49 0.17
CA GLN A 35 8.46 -12.12 -0.87
C GLN A 35 8.02 -11.03 -1.85
N ASP A 36 8.58 -11.07 -3.06
CA ASP A 36 8.14 -10.21 -4.14
C ASP A 36 6.69 -10.57 -4.47
N TRP A 37 5.77 -9.67 -4.13
CA TRP A 37 4.34 -9.82 -4.34
C TRP A 37 3.95 -9.51 -5.79
N TRP A 38 4.91 -9.13 -6.64
CA TRP A 38 4.67 -8.82 -8.04
C TRP A 38 4.00 -9.98 -8.77
N ASP A 39 4.55 -11.19 -8.62
CA ASP A 39 4.06 -12.40 -9.30
C ASP A 39 2.70 -12.88 -8.77
N ASP A 40 2.28 -12.41 -7.59
CA ASP A 40 0.98 -12.74 -6.98
C ASP A 40 -0.17 -11.85 -7.48
N LEU A 41 0.12 -10.79 -8.23
CA LEU A 41 -0.88 -9.89 -8.78
C LEU A 41 -1.66 -10.50 -9.94
N ASP A 42 -2.93 -10.12 -10.09
CA ASP A 42 -3.68 -10.40 -11.32
C ASP A 42 -2.93 -9.81 -12.53
N PRO A 43 -2.79 -10.54 -13.65
CA PRO A 43 -2.07 -10.07 -14.83
C PRO A 43 -2.57 -8.72 -15.37
N ASN A 44 -3.85 -8.40 -15.19
CA ASN A 44 -4.40 -7.10 -15.60
C ASN A 44 -3.90 -5.96 -14.71
N ILE A 45 -3.67 -6.24 -13.43
CA ILE A 45 -3.11 -5.27 -12.49
C ILE A 45 -1.63 -5.03 -12.81
N GLN A 46 -0.84 -6.09 -13.05
CA GLN A 46 0.56 -5.97 -13.50
C GLN A 46 0.65 -5.10 -14.76
N ALA A 47 -0.11 -5.44 -15.80
CA ALA A 47 -0.15 -4.67 -17.05
C ALA A 47 -0.63 -3.23 -16.87
N SER A 48 -1.52 -2.97 -15.91
CA SER A 48 -1.94 -1.61 -15.56
C SER A 48 -0.82 -0.81 -14.91
N ILE A 49 -0.06 -1.44 -14.01
CA ILE A 49 1.09 -0.82 -13.33
C ILE A 49 2.21 -0.53 -14.34
N ASP A 50 2.56 -1.48 -15.21
CA ASP A 50 3.58 -1.29 -16.25
C ASP A 50 3.26 -0.11 -17.16
N ARG A 51 2.00 0.01 -17.58
CA ARG A 51 1.54 1.18 -18.36
C ARG A 51 1.67 2.48 -17.59
N ALA A 52 1.34 2.49 -16.30
CA ALA A 52 1.45 3.67 -15.46
C ALA A 52 2.91 4.11 -15.29
N ILE A 53 3.83 3.16 -15.09
CA ILE A 53 5.28 3.42 -15.01
C ILE A 53 5.77 4.03 -16.34
N ALA A 54 5.47 3.38 -17.47
CA ALA A 54 5.87 3.89 -18.79
C ALA A 54 5.30 5.29 -19.08
N GLN A 55 4.07 5.58 -18.65
CA GLN A 55 3.48 6.92 -18.76
C GLN A 55 4.20 7.94 -17.88
N SER A 56 4.59 7.55 -16.66
CA SER A 56 5.32 8.41 -15.73
C SER A 56 6.69 8.80 -16.28
N GLU A 57 7.45 7.83 -16.79
CA GLU A 57 8.76 8.05 -17.42
C GLU A 57 8.68 8.98 -18.63
N GLN A 58 7.57 8.93 -19.37
CA GLN A 58 7.29 9.79 -20.51
C GLN A 58 6.73 11.17 -20.12
N GLY A 59 6.60 11.47 -18.82
CA GLY A 59 6.03 12.73 -18.33
C GLY A 59 4.53 12.90 -18.62
N LYS A 60 3.81 11.80 -18.89
CA LYS A 60 2.37 11.80 -19.18
C LYS A 60 1.49 11.84 -17.92
N GLY A 61 2.09 12.07 -16.76
CA GLY A 61 1.37 12.32 -15.52
C GLY A 61 0.55 13.61 -15.60
N ARG A 62 -0.55 13.66 -14.84
CA ARG A 62 -1.39 14.85 -14.73
C ARG A 62 -1.12 15.56 -13.41
N PRO A 63 -0.91 16.88 -13.39
CA PRO A 63 -0.73 17.63 -12.15
C PRO A 63 -1.92 17.49 -11.22
N HIS A 64 -1.66 17.39 -9.91
CA HIS A 64 -2.71 17.23 -8.89
C HIS A 64 -3.78 18.32 -8.94
N TYR A 65 -3.39 19.59 -9.13
CA TYR A 65 -4.33 20.71 -9.15
C TYR A 65 -5.34 20.62 -10.31
N GLU A 66 -4.90 20.12 -11.47
CA GLU A 66 -5.73 19.97 -12.67
C GLU A 66 -6.77 18.87 -12.46
N VAL A 67 -6.33 17.71 -11.97
CA VAL A 67 -7.20 16.56 -11.65
C VAL A 67 -8.26 16.94 -10.61
N MET A 68 -7.85 17.63 -9.54
CA MET A 68 -8.79 18.03 -8.48
C MET A 68 -9.78 19.09 -8.95
N SER A 69 -9.38 19.99 -9.85
CA SER A 69 -10.30 20.95 -10.46
C SER A 69 -11.41 20.25 -11.25
N GLU A 70 -11.06 19.25 -12.07
CA GLU A 70 -12.04 18.47 -12.83
C GLU A 70 -12.99 17.66 -11.95
N ILE A 71 -12.45 16.98 -10.92
CA ILE A 71 -13.26 16.17 -9.99
C ILE A 71 -14.28 17.06 -9.27
N ARG A 72 -13.85 18.22 -8.75
CA ARG A 72 -14.75 19.16 -8.08
C ARG A 72 -15.87 19.64 -9.01
N ALA A 73 -15.52 20.00 -10.25
CA ALA A 73 -16.51 20.41 -11.26
C ALA A 73 -17.52 19.30 -11.58
N LYS A 74 -17.07 18.04 -11.65
CA LYS A 74 -17.92 16.88 -11.95
C LYS A 74 -18.89 16.53 -10.81
N HIS A 75 -18.52 16.81 -9.57
CA HIS A 75 -19.29 16.43 -8.37
C HIS A 75 -20.00 17.61 -7.68
N GLN A 76 -19.93 18.83 -8.21
CA GLN A 76 -20.71 20.00 -7.77
C GLN A 76 -22.15 19.99 -8.31
N LYS A 77 -22.91 18.93 -8.02
CA LYS A 77 -24.38 18.94 -8.14
C LYS A 77 -25.02 19.24 -6.79
#